data_AF-A0A0D0B922-F1
#
_entry.id   AF-A0A0D0B922-F1
#
_cell.length_a   1.000
_cell.length_b   1.000
_cell.length_c   1.000
_cell.angle_alpha   90.00
_cell.angle_beta   90.00
_cell.angle_gamma   90.00
#
_symmetry.space_group_name_H-M   'P 1'
#
loop_
_entity.id
_entity.type
_entity.pdbx_description
1 polymer ?
#
loop_
_entity_poly.entity_id
_entity_poly.type
_entity_poly.pdbx_seq_one_letter_code
_entity_poly.pdbx_strand_id
1 'polypeptide(L)'
;MAVQWSSMYVMLHRAEKIREYISTFLHEKNIGKQKKLEKIEFNECRMGDGKNTQQAFLSENGPSLYIGLPAFKALHHAWSKQISKEKYSLFTDALQAGFNKLSDYYDWTGNSLAHVFAMILNPREKIIHFEKHWSSDLESKVQSLAEEITY
;
A
#
# COMPACT_ATOMS: atom_id res chain seq x y z
N MET A 1 9.69 9.14 8.05
CA MET A 1 9.58 8.24 6.87
C MET A 1 10.96 8.08 6.25
N ALA A 2 11.54 6.87 6.29
CA ALA A 2 12.80 6.60 5.62
C ALA A 2 12.60 6.74 4.09
N VAL A 3 13.23 7.76 3.49
CA VAL A 3 13.12 8.14 2.07
C VAL A 3 13.62 7.04 1.11
N GLN A 4 14.26 6.00 1.65
CA GLN A 4 14.99 4.98 0.90
C GLN A 4 14.07 4.05 0.07
N TRP A 5 12.87 3.73 0.56
CA TRP A 5 11.99 2.72 -0.07
C TRP A 5 10.91 3.32 -0.99
N SER A 6 10.75 4.65 -0.99
CA SER A 6 9.75 5.36 -1.81
C SER A 6 10.38 6.38 -2.77
N SER A 7 11.71 6.35 -2.95
CA SER A 7 12.46 7.36 -3.70
C SER A 7 11.98 7.50 -5.16
N MET A 8 11.73 6.37 -5.84
CA MET A 8 11.20 6.35 -7.20
C MET A 8 9.81 7.00 -7.28
N TYR A 9 8.90 6.64 -6.38
CA TYR A 9 7.57 7.24 -6.33
C TYR A 9 7.66 8.75 -6.07
N VAL A 10 8.48 9.16 -5.09
CA VAL A 10 8.65 10.59 -4.73
C VAL A 10 9.23 11.36 -5.91
N MET A 11 10.18 10.78 -6.64
CA MET A 11 10.76 11.37 -7.84
C MET A 11 9.70 11.55 -8.93
N LEU A 12 8.91 10.52 -9.24
CA LEU A 12 7.88 10.57 -10.28
C LEU A 12 6.76 11.54 -9.92
N HIS A 13 6.24 11.46 -8.69
CA HIS A 13 5.22 12.36 -8.19
C HIS A 13 5.69 13.82 -8.16
N ARG A 14 6.97 14.05 -7.82
CA ARG A 14 7.55 15.40 -7.90
C ARG A 14 7.63 15.86 -9.35
N ALA A 15 8.17 15.03 -10.24
CA ALA A 15 8.29 15.34 -11.67
C ALA A 15 6.93 15.68 -12.31
N GLU A 16 5.86 14.99 -11.92
CA GLU A 16 4.49 15.30 -12.33
C GLU A 16 4.04 16.69 -11.83
N LYS A 17 4.24 16.98 -10.54
CA LYS A 17 3.87 18.28 -9.94
C LYS A 17 4.59 19.48 -10.54
N ILE A 18 5.84 19.31 -10.96
CA ILE A 18 6.65 20.38 -11.56
C ILE A 18 6.75 20.27 -13.09
N ARG A 19 5.87 19.49 -13.74
CA ARG A 19 5.91 19.20 -15.18
C ARG A 19 5.88 20.46 -16.04
N GLU A 20 5.05 21.43 -15.69
CA GLU A 20 4.94 22.70 -16.44
C GLU A 20 6.27 23.47 -16.44
N TYR A 21 6.90 23.60 -15.27
CA TYR A 21 8.20 24.25 -15.13
C TYR A 21 9.31 23.51 -15.86
N ILE A 22 9.28 22.16 -15.85
CA ILE A 22 10.24 21.34 -16.61
C ILE A 22 10.08 21.58 -18.12
N SER A 23 8.85 21.64 -18.62
CA SER A 23 8.57 21.90 -20.03
C SER A 23 9.03 23.29 -20.47
N THR A 24 8.77 24.33 -19.67
CA THR A 24 9.24 25.70 -19.91
C THR A 24 10.77 25.76 -19.93
N PHE A 25 11.44 25.17 -18.94
CA PHE A 25 12.90 25.15 -18.87
C PHE A 25 13.55 24.44 -20.07
N LEU A 26 12.98 23.33 -20.52
CA LEU A 26 13.51 22.60 -21.68
C LEU A 26 13.30 23.34 -23.00
N HIS A 27 12.20 24.09 -23.11
CA HIS A 27 11.95 24.99 -24.23
C HIS A 27 12.99 26.12 -24.28
N GLU A 28 13.22 26.79 -23.15
CA GLU A 28 14.19 27.88 -23.02
C GLU A 28 15.63 27.44 -23.32
N LYS A 29 15.99 26.21 -22.97
CA LYS A 29 17.33 25.66 -23.22
C LYS A 29 17.47 25.00 -24.60
N ASN A 30 16.43 24.98 -25.42
CA ASN A 30 16.39 24.34 -26.74
C ASN A 30 16.88 22.88 -26.72
N ILE A 31 16.57 22.18 -25.63
CA ILE A 31 17.00 20.79 -25.43
C ILE A 31 15.95 19.91 -26.13
N GLY A 32 16.33 19.22 -27.21
CA GLY A 32 15.48 18.33 -28.01
C GLY A 32 14.90 17.10 -27.29
N LYS A 33 14.88 17.10 -25.95
CA LYS A 33 14.28 16.07 -25.09
C LYS A 33 12.79 16.29 -24.82
N GLN A 34 12.17 17.38 -25.28
CA GLN A 34 10.72 17.63 -25.16
C GLN A 34 9.87 16.47 -25.72
N LYS A 35 10.22 15.98 -26.91
CA LYS A 35 9.54 14.81 -27.53
C LYS A 35 9.64 13.52 -26.69
N LYS A 36 10.66 13.40 -25.84
CA LYS A 36 10.78 12.25 -24.92
C LYS A 36 9.89 12.40 -23.68
N LEU A 37 9.60 13.62 -23.24
CA LEU A 37 8.70 13.90 -22.12
C LEU A 37 7.22 13.87 -22.52
N GLU A 38 6.90 14.25 -23.76
CA GLU A 38 5.55 14.13 -24.33
C GLU A 38 5.11 12.66 -24.44
N LYS A 39 6.05 11.74 -24.71
CA LYS A 39 5.79 10.29 -24.74
C LYS A 39 5.55 9.68 -23.36
N ILE A 40 5.92 10.37 -22.28
CA ILE A 40 5.67 9.87 -20.93
C ILE A 40 4.32 10.43 -20.49
N GLU A 41 3.25 9.69 -20.79
CA GLU A 41 1.97 9.92 -20.12
C GLU A 41 2.09 9.51 -18.66
N PHE A 42 2.29 10.49 -17.77
CA PHE A 42 2.21 10.33 -16.32
C PHE A 42 0.77 10.12 -15.82
N ASN A 43 -0.14 9.68 -16.69
CA ASN A 43 -1.54 9.55 -16.35
C ASN A 43 -1.76 8.30 -15.49
N GLU A 44 -1.69 8.53 -14.18
CA GLU A 44 -2.29 7.68 -13.15
C GLU A 44 -1.69 6.28 -13.03
N CYS A 45 -0.37 6.16 -12.88
CA CYS A 45 0.13 5.01 -12.13
C CYS A 45 -0.33 5.21 -10.68
N ARG A 46 -1.55 4.77 -10.36
CA ARG A 46 -2.16 4.77 -9.03
C ARG A 46 -1.40 3.80 -8.12
N MET A 47 -0.13 4.10 -7.85
CA MET A 47 0.65 3.55 -6.75
C MET A 47 0.13 4.01 -5.37
N GLY A 48 -0.97 4.79 -5.32
CA GLY A 48 -1.62 5.26 -4.10
C GLY A 48 -2.05 4.12 -3.17
N ASP A 49 -2.47 2.97 -3.72
CA ASP A 49 -2.87 1.81 -2.92
C ASP A 49 -1.67 1.18 -2.19
N GLY A 50 -0.45 1.30 -2.76
CA GLY A 50 0.80 0.84 -2.17
C GLY A 50 1.26 1.68 -0.96
N LYS A 51 0.97 2.98 -0.95
CA LYS A 51 1.31 3.86 0.17
C LYS A 51 0.45 3.62 1.41
N ASN A 52 -0.86 3.42 1.22
CA ASN A 52 -1.78 3.17 2.31
C ASN A 52 -1.49 1.80 2.96
N THR A 53 -1.13 0.80 2.13
CA THR A 53 -0.68 -0.49 2.64
C THR A 53 0.67 -0.37 3.35
N GLN A 54 1.67 0.29 2.77
CA GLN A 54 2.96 0.55 3.45
C GLN A 54 2.80 1.28 4.80
N GLN A 55 1.96 2.31 4.88
CA GLN A 55 1.68 3.01 6.14
C GLN A 55 1.00 2.09 7.16
N ALA A 56 0.10 1.20 6.73
CA ALA A 56 -0.52 0.23 7.62
C ALA A 56 0.49 -0.78 8.20
N PHE A 57 1.48 -1.20 7.41
CA PHE A 57 2.58 -2.07 7.88
C PHE A 57 3.56 -1.36 8.84
N LEU A 58 3.84 -0.09 8.57
CA LEU A 58 4.87 0.70 9.26
C LEU A 58 4.30 1.53 10.43
N SER A 59 3.05 1.31 10.82
CA SER A 59 2.47 1.99 11.97
C SER A 59 3.15 1.49 13.25
N GLU A 60 3.94 2.35 13.89
CA GLU A 60 4.53 2.11 15.21
C GLU A 60 3.50 2.20 16.35
N ASN A 61 2.31 2.76 16.07
CA ASN A 61 1.29 3.07 17.07
C ASN A 61 0.34 1.90 17.37
N GLY A 62 0.66 0.66 16.99
CA GLY A 62 -0.16 -0.51 17.29
C GLY A 62 0.28 -1.78 16.54
N PRO A 63 -0.30 -2.94 16.87
CA PRO A 63 0.04 -4.20 16.21
C PRO A 63 -0.34 -4.13 14.73
N SER A 64 0.65 -4.04 13.84
CA SER A 64 0.41 -3.97 12.38
C SER A 64 0.48 -5.33 11.69
N LEU A 65 0.99 -6.35 12.40
CA LEU A 65 1.29 -7.67 11.82
C LEU A 65 0.04 -8.40 11.31
N TYR A 66 -1.09 -8.26 12.00
CA TYR A 66 -2.36 -8.89 11.62
C TYR A 66 -2.94 -8.31 10.32
N ILE A 67 -2.57 -7.07 9.96
CA ILE A 67 -3.05 -6.37 8.75
C ILE A 67 -2.28 -6.84 7.52
N GLY A 68 -1.12 -7.47 7.70
CA GLY A 68 -0.19 -7.67 6.60
C GLY A 68 -0.71 -8.55 5.48
N LEU A 69 -1.23 -9.73 5.82
CA LEU A 69 -1.85 -10.64 4.85
C LEU A 69 -3.08 -10.03 4.15
N PRO A 70 -4.05 -9.43 4.88
CA PRO A 70 -5.15 -8.71 4.26
C PRO A 70 -4.70 -7.61 3.29
N ALA A 71 -3.68 -6.83 3.66
CA ALA A 71 -3.13 -5.76 2.83
C ALA A 71 -2.50 -6.30 1.54
N PHE A 72 -1.69 -7.36 1.62
CA PHE A 72 -1.14 -8.01 0.42
C PHE A 72 -2.23 -8.58 -0.49
N LYS A 73 -3.27 -9.22 0.08
CA LYS A 73 -4.40 -9.74 -0.69
C LYS A 73 -5.16 -8.63 -1.42
N ALA A 74 -5.41 -7.50 -0.75
CA ALA A 74 -6.05 -6.34 -1.35
C ALA A 74 -5.20 -5.74 -2.49
N LEU A 75 -3.89 -5.63 -2.29
CA LEU A 75 -2.96 -5.12 -3.30
C LEU A 75 -2.88 -6.04 -4.51
N HIS A 76 -2.80 -7.36 -4.29
CA HIS A 76 -2.80 -8.37 -5.34
C HIS A 76 -4.07 -8.31 -6.19
N HIS A 77 -5.24 -8.15 -5.55
CA HIS A 77 -6.53 -7.97 -6.25
C HIS A 77 -6.62 -6.64 -7.02
N ALA A 78 -6.07 -5.56 -6.47
CA ALA A 78 -6.05 -4.27 -7.16
C ALA A 78 -5.16 -4.33 -8.42
N TRP A 79 -4.01 -5.00 -8.34
CA TRP A 79 -3.06 -5.11 -9.44
C TRP A 79 -3.52 -6.08 -10.53
N SER A 80 -4.15 -7.20 -10.17
CA SER A 80 -4.72 -8.13 -11.17
C SER A 80 -5.78 -7.44 -12.05
N LYS A 81 -6.58 -6.54 -11.46
CA LYS A 81 -7.54 -5.70 -12.20
C LYS A 81 -6.91 -4.59 -13.03
N GLN A 82 -5.69 -4.18 -12.72
CA GLN A 82 -5.00 -3.12 -13.45
C GLN A 82 -4.22 -3.68 -14.64
N ILE A 83 -3.59 -4.85 -14.51
CA ILE A 83 -2.85 -5.50 -15.61
C ILE A 83 -3.74 -5.80 -16.82
N SER A 84 -5.02 -6.11 -16.60
CA SER A 84 -5.96 -6.40 -17.68
C SER A 84 -6.49 -5.17 -18.44
N LYS A 85 -6.12 -3.95 -18.03
CA LYS A 85 -6.61 -2.72 -18.67
C LYS A 85 -5.70 -2.29 -19.81
N GLU A 86 -6.30 -2.04 -20.97
CA GLU A 86 -5.62 -1.59 -22.19
C GLU A 86 -4.81 -0.30 -22.00
N LYS A 87 -5.26 0.59 -21.09
CA LYS A 87 -4.54 1.81 -20.67
C LYS A 87 -3.10 1.54 -20.21
N TYR A 88 -2.82 0.35 -19.66
CA TYR A 88 -1.49 -0.01 -19.15
C TYR A 88 -0.73 -0.99 -20.06
N SER A 89 -1.22 -1.21 -21.29
CA SER A 89 -0.58 -2.11 -22.27
C SER A 89 0.92 -1.85 -22.46
N LEU A 90 1.33 -0.57 -22.47
CA LEU A 90 2.74 -0.13 -22.57
C LEU A 90 3.61 -0.55 -21.38
N PHE A 91 3.01 -0.79 -20.21
CA PHE A 91 3.69 -1.14 -18.97
C PHE A 91 3.43 -2.59 -18.55
N THR A 92 2.81 -3.42 -19.41
CA THR A 92 2.38 -4.78 -19.07
C THR A 92 3.52 -5.61 -18.50
N ASP A 93 4.70 -5.60 -19.13
CA ASP A 93 5.85 -6.37 -18.67
C ASP A 93 6.33 -5.93 -17.28
N ALA A 94 6.39 -4.62 -17.04
CA ALA A 94 6.81 -4.05 -15.76
C ALA A 94 5.79 -4.32 -14.66
N LEU A 95 4.49 -4.20 -14.97
CA LEU A 95 3.40 -4.50 -14.05
C LEU A 95 3.34 -6.00 -13.73
N GLN A 96 3.55 -6.86 -14.72
CA GLN A 96 3.60 -8.31 -14.51
C GLN A 96 4.79 -8.70 -13.64
N ALA A 97 5.98 -8.11 -13.87
CA ALA A 97 7.15 -8.34 -13.03
C ALA A 97 6.90 -7.91 -11.57
N GLY A 98 6.29 -6.73 -11.37
CA GLY A 98 5.93 -6.25 -10.03
C GLY A 98 4.84 -7.10 -9.37
N PHE A 99 3.86 -7.59 -10.14
CA PHE A 99 2.81 -8.49 -9.67
C PHE A 99 3.35 -9.86 -9.27
N ASN A 100 4.25 -10.45 -10.07
CA ASN A 100 4.93 -11.69 -9.71
C ASN A 100 5.69 -11.52 -8.39
N LYS A 101 6.42 -10.41 -8.24
CA LYS A 101 7.13 -10.13 -6.99
C LYS A 101 6.19 -9.95 -5.81
N LEU A 102 5.04 -9.31 -6.02
CA LEU A 102 4.00 -9.18 -5.01
C LEU A 102 3.42 -10.54 -4.60
N SER A 103 3.25 -11.46 -5.55
CA SER A 103 2.83 -12.83 -5.27
C SER A 103 3.85 -13.57 -4.40
N ASP A 104 5.15 -13.46 -4.71
CA ASP A 104 6.20 -14.06 -3.86
C ASP A 104 6.08 -13.58 -2.41
N TYR A 105 5.92 -12.26 -2.21
CA TYR A 105 5.77 -11.69 -0.87
C TYR A 105 4.48 -12.12 -0.18
N TYR A 106 3.37 -12.23 -0.92
CA TYR A 106 2.12 -12.78 -0.38
C TYR A 106 2.32 -14.22 0.10
N ASP A 107 2.97 -15.06 -0.70
CA ASP A 107 3.23 -16.46 -0.36
C ASP A 107 4.19 -16.60 0.82
N TRP A 108 5.27 -15.81 0.87
CA TRP A 108 6.18 -15.79 2.01
C TRP A 108 5.50 -15.34 3.30
N THR A 109 4.63 -14.34 3.20
CA THR A 109 3.86 -13.84 4.33
C THR A 109 2.83 -14.89 4.78
N GLY A 110 2.20 -15.61 3.84
CA GLY A 110 1.23 -16.67 4.12
C GLY A 110 1.86 -17.91 4.77
N ASN A 111 3.09 -18.22 4.40
CA ASN A 111 3.88 -19.31 4.99
C ASN A 111 4.51 -18.92 6.34
N SER A 112 4.46 -17.65 6.72
CA SER A 112 4.94 -17.18 8.01
C SER A 112 3.89 -17.43 9.09
N LEU A 113 4.16 -18.41 9.97
CA LEU A 113 3.31 -18.70 11.12
C LEU A 113 3.00 -17.45 11.96
N ALA A 114 3.97 -16.55 12.11
CA ALA A 114 3.78 -15.31 12.86
C ALA A 114 2.64 -14.44 12.29
N HIS A 115 2.57 -14.29 10.96
CA HIS A 115 1.51 -13.50 10.32
C HIS A 115 0.15 -14.20 10.41
N VAL A 116 0.12 -15.53 10.25
CA VAL A 116 -1.09 -16.33 10.39
C VAL A 116 -1.63 -16.26 11.83
N PHE A 117 -0.78 -16.45 12.83
CA PHE A 117 -1.18 -16.35 14.24
C PHE A 117 -1.60 -14.93 14.62
N ALA A 118 -0.92 -13.90 14.11
CA ALA A 118 -1.32 -12.52 14.35
C ALA A 118 -2.73 -12.22 13.80
N MET A 119 -3.11 -12.78 12.64
CA MET A 119 -4.48 -12.68 12.13
C MET A 119 -5.48 -13.39 13.02
N ILE A 120 -5.18 -14.61 13.49
CA ILE A 120 -6.08 -15.39 14.36
C ILE A 120 -6.28 -14.69 15.70
N LEU A 121 -5.23 -14.12 16.25
CA LEU A 121 -5.22 -13.49 17.57
C LEU A 121 -5.67 -12.04 17.56
N ASN A 122 -6.18 -11.52 16.43
CA ASN A 122 -6.61 -10.12 16.30
C ASN A 122 -7.65 -9.76 17.38
N PRO A 123 -7.28 -8.96 18.40
CA PRO A 123 -8.16 -8.67 19.53
C PRO A 123 -9.43 -7.91 19.12
N ARG A 124 -9.37 -7.12 18.04
CA ARG A 124 -10.53 -6.37 17.54
C ARG A 124 -11.68 -7.28 17.12
N GLU A 125 -11.40 -8.39 16.47
CA GLU A 125 -12.43 -9.36 16.07
C GLU A 125 -13.11 -9.98 17.29
N LYS A 126 -12.36 -10.17 18.38
CA LYS A 126 -12.89 -10.66 19.66
C LYS A 126 -13.70 -9.59 20.39
N ILE A 127 -13.27 -8.34 20.35
CA ILE A 127 -14.03 -7.21 20.92
C ILE A 127 -15.37 -7.05 20.21
N ILE A 128 -15.40 -7.08 18.87
CA ILE A 128 -16.65 -7.04 18.08
C ILE A 128 -17.61 -8.18 18.45
N HIS A 129 -17.08 -9.35 18.81
CA HIS A 129 -17.90 -10.45 19.30
C HIS A 129 -18.55 -10.12 20.65
N PHE A 130 -17.80 -9.51 21.57
CA PHE A 130 -18.36 -9.06 22.85
C PHE A 130 -19.42 -7.96 22.66
N GLU A 131 -19.16 -6.96 21.80
CA GLU A 131 -20.13 -5.90 21.45
C GLU A 131 -21.46 -6.46 20.92
N LYS A 132 -21.43 -7.56 20.16
CA LYS A 132 -22.63 -8.14 19.54
C LYS A 132 -23.41 -9.08 20.46
N HIS A 133 -22.77 -9.69 21.44
CA HIS A 133 -23.33 -10.81 22.18
C HIS A 133 -23.45 -10.59 23.68
N TRP A 134 -22.75 -9.60 24.24
CA TRP A 134 -22.74 -9.32 25.68
C TRP A 134 -23.54 -8.06 26.01
N SER A 135 -23.87 -7.88 27.29
CA SER A 135 -24.49 -6.64 27.76
C SER A 135 -23.45 -5.50 27.87
N SER A 136 -23.91 -4.25 27.74
CA SER A 136 -23.05 -3.05 27.75
C SER A 136 -22.13 -2.94 28.97
N ASP A 137 -22.58 -3.44 30.13
CA ASP A 137 -21.81 -3.44 31.37
C ASP A 137 -20.62 -4.41 31.35
N LEU A 138 -20.78 -5.55 30.66
CA LEU A 138 -19.73 -6.55 30.48
C LEU A 138 -18.74 -6.12 29.40
N GLU A 139 -19.22 -5.47 28.34
CA GLU A 139 -18.42 -4.86 27.28
C GLU A 139 -17.46 -3.80 27.84
N SER A 140 -17.98 -2.87 28.65
CA SER A 140 -17.18 -1.80 29.28
C SER A 140 -16.08 -2.34 30.20
N LYS A 141 -16.34 -3.47 30.88
CA LYS A 141 -15.34 -4.16 31.72
C LYS A 141 -14.24 -4.84 30.90
N VAL A 142 -14.58 -5.45 29.78
CA VAL A 142 -13.59 -6.09 28.90
C VAL A 142 -12.71 -5.04 28.24
N GLN A 143 -13.28 -3.89 27.84
CA GLN A 143 -12.53 -2.82 27.20
C GLN A 143 -11.53 -2.16 28.15
N SER A 144 -11.93 -1.90 29.40
CA SER A 144 -11.02 -1.39 30.44
C SER A 144 -9.90 -2.36 30.79
N LEU A 145 -10.18 -3.67 30.88
CA LEU A 145 -9.15 -4.70 31.06
C LEU A 145 -8.16 -4.78 29.88
N ALA A 146 -8.65 -4.61 28.65
CA ALA A 146 -7.80 -4.62 27.47
C ALA A 146 -6.85 -3.41 27.44
N GLU A 147 -7.32 -2.23 27.88
CA GLU A 147 -6.51 -1.01 27.98
C GLU A 147 -5.43 -1.11 29.07
N GLU A 148 -5.69 -1.78 30.20
CA GLU A 148 -4.68 -2.04 31.25
C GLU A 148 -3.54 -2.97 30.81
N ILE A 149 -3.82 -3.96 29.96
CA ILE A 149 -2.80 -4.94 29.51
C ILE A 149 -1.87 -4.35 28.44
N THR A 150 -2.27 -3.25 27.80
CA THR A 150 -1.54 -2.66 26.66
C THR A 150 -0.56 -1.55 27.09
N TYR A 151 -0.51 -1.20 28.38
CA TYR A 151 0.48 -0.30 29.01
C TYR A 151 1.54 -1.06 29.81
#